data_AF-A0A957HA48-F1
#
_entry.id   AF-A0A957HA48-F1
#
_cell.length_a   1.000
_cell.length_b   1.000
_cell.length_c   1.000
_cell.angle_alpha   90.00
_cell.angle_beta   90.00
_cell.angle_gamma   90.00
#
_symmetry.space_group_name_H-M   'P 1'
#
loop_
_entity.id
_entity.type
_entity.pdbx_description
1 polymer ?
#
loop_
_entity_poly.entity_id
_entity_poly.type
_entity_poly.pdbx_seq_one_letter_code
_entity_poly.pdbx_strand_id
1 'polypeptide(L)'
;QILEVNEEFIRARGEFFADDGSPILIIEEFVSRRTTQRILRRLLDKRYSDWFYEINWQRQALAETNESSQGRLLLLANGDGQEEALLAALQAKGQSVTVVQSAAQGSQQSGPDQWAVAWHERATLAEWLAQWLADSAEPYAGAIVLWGLAEQATQAGEPLAQQARLTGAALNL
;
A
#
# COMPACT_ATOMS: atom_id res chain seq x y z
N GLN A 1 15.52 -43.11 -10.97
CA GLN A 1 15.16 -42.99 -9.54
C GLN A 1 15.87 -44.12 -8.80
N ILE A 2 16.80 -43.79 -7.89
CA ILE A 2 17.39 -44.76 -6.95
C ILE A 2 16.88 -44.34 -5.58
N LEU A 3 16.13 -45.22 -4.93
CA LEU A 3 15.52 -44.98 -3.63
C LEU A 3 16.28 -45.84 -2.62
N GLU A 4 17.03 -45.21 -1.73
CA GLU A 4 17.65 -45.92 -0.61
C GLU A 4 16.86 -45.55 0.65
N VAL A 5 16.16 -46.55 1.20
CA VAL A 5 15.31 -46.39 2.38
C VAL A 5 15.98 -47.11 3.53
N ASN A 6 16.31 -46.36 4.58
CA ASN A 6 16.73 -46.90 5.86
C ASN A 6 15.79 -46.37 6.95
N GLU A 7 15.71 -47.01 8.12
CA GLU A 7 14.72 -46.69 9.17
C GLU A 7 14.83 -45.24 9.71
N GLU A 8 15.95 -44.55 9.43
CA GLU A 8 16.26 -43.25 9.99
C GLU A 8 16.23 -42.09 8.97
N PHE A 9 16.40 -42.37 7.67
CA PHE A 9 16.44 -41.35 6.62
C PHE A 9 15.87 -41.84 5.29
N ILE A 10 15.24 -40.93 4.55
CA ILE A 10 14.89 -41.12 3.14
C ILE A 10 15.84 -40.25 2.32
N ARG A 11 16.62 -40.87 1.44
CA ARG A 11 17.45 -40.16 0.47
C ARG A 11 16.82 -40.26 -0.92
N ALA A 12 16.64 -39.12 -1.58
CA ALA A 12 16.12 -39.05 -2.94
C ALA A 12 16.91 -38.06 -3.78
N ARG A 13 16.90 -38.28 -5.10
CA ARG A 13 17.35 -37.33 -6.12
C ARG A 13 16.17 -37.05 -7.03
N GLY A 14 15.95 -35.78 -7.36
CA GLY A 14 14.81 -35.35 -8.17
C GLY A 14 15.25 -34.37 -9.25
N GLU A 15 14.62 -34.49 -10.41
CA GLU A 15 14.74 -33.55 -11.52
C GLU A 15 13.32 -33.05 -11.82
N PHE A 16 13.15 -31.74 -11.81
CA PHE A 16 11.88 -31.08 -12.06
C PHE A 16 11.96 -30.42 -13.43
N PHE A 17 10.93 -30.65 -14.24
CA PHE A 17 10.83 -30.15 -15.60
C PHE A 17 9.63 -29.21 -15.71
N ALA A 18 9.74 -28.20 -16.56
CA ALA A 18 8.64 -27.36 -16.97
C ALA A 18 7.62 -28.16 -17.80
N ASP A 19 6.46 -27.56 -18.06
CA ASP A 19 5.42 -28.16 -18.90
C ASP A 19 5.90 -28.42 -20.35
N ASP A 20 6.95 -27.72 -20.79
CA ASP A 20 7.63 -27.94 -22.08
C ASP A 20 8.72 -29.04 -22.04
N GLY A 21 8.93 -29.67 -20.87
CA GLY A 21 9.93 -30.71 -20.66
C GLY A 21 11.35 -30.22 -20.42
N SER A 22 11.59 -28.90 -20.33
CA SER A 22 12.90 -28.35 -19.99
C SER A 22 13.19 -28.45 -18.48
N PRO A 23 14.43 -28.79 -18.05
CA PRO A 23 14.74 -28.92 -16.63
C PRO A 23 14.76 -27.54 -15.95
N ILE A 24 13.94 -27.37 -14.90
CA ILE A 24 13.89 -26.15 -14.09
C ILE A 24 14.83 -26.28 -12.88
N LEU A 25 14.89 -27.47 -12.28
CA LEU A 25 15.61 -27.68 -11.03
C LEU A 25 16.12 -29.12 -10.93
N ILE A 26 17.40 -29.25 -10.57
CA ILE A 26 18.00 -30.53 -10.20
C ILE A 26 18.32 -30.47 -8.72
N ILE A 27 17.71 -31.38 -7.95
CA ILE A 27 18.05 -31.59 -6.55
C ILE A 27 18.97 -32.80 -6.50
N GLU A 28 20.28 -32.53 -6.40
CA GLU A 28 21.31 -33.58 -6.40
C GLU A 28 21.17 -34.54 -5.21
N GLU A 29 20.73 -34.03 -4.05
CA GLU A 29 20.48 -34.82 -2.86
C GLU A 29 19.36 -34.20 -2.00
N PHE A 30 18.34 -35.00 -1.69
CA PHE A 30 17.32 -34.71 -0.70
C PHE A 30 17.42 -35.74 0.42
N VAL A 31 17.70 -35.29 1.64
CA VAL A 31 17.74 -36.15 2.83
C VAL A 31 16.62 -35.73 3.78
N SER A 32 15.63 -36.59 3.95
CA SER A 32 14.57 -36.41 4.96
C SER A 32 14.87 -37.28 6.17
N ARG A 33 14.87 -36.66 7.36
CA ARG A 33 14.98 -37.36 8.65
C ARG A 33 13.67 -37.26 9.38
N ARG A 34 13.18 -38.37 9.95
CA ARG A 34 12.05 -38.32 10.88
C ARG A 34 12.50 -37.60 12.15
N THR A 35 12.08 -36.34 12.29
CA THR A 35 12.39 -35.51 13.46
C THR A 35 11.12 -35.25 14.28
N THR A 36 11.29 -34.94 15.56
CA THR A 36 10.15 -34.56 16.40
C THR A 36 9.79 -33.10 16.17
N GLN A 37 8.50 -32.76 16.27
CA GLN A 37 8.00 -31.39 16.14
C GLN A 37 8.74 -30.40 17.06
N ARG A 38 9.18 -30.87 18.24
CA ARG A 38 9.99 -30.10 19.20
C ARG A 38 11.36 -29.70 18.64
N ILE A 39 12.03 -30.58 17.90
CA ILE A 39 13.34 -30.30 17.30
C ILE A 39 13.18 -29.39 16.09
N LEU A 40 12.13 -29.60 15.28
CA LEU A 40 11.80 -28.74 14.15
C LEU A 40 11.55 -27.28 14.62
N ARG A 41 10.69 -27.09 15.64
CA ARG A 41 10.43 -25.77 16.24
C ARG A 41 11.70 -25.07 16.72
N ARG A 42 12.60 -25.77 17.42
CA ARG A 42 13.87 -25.17 17.90
C ARG A 42 14.81 -24.74 16.78
N LEU A 43 14.79 -25.43 15.63
CA LEU A 43 15.61 -25.09 14.47
C LEU A 43 15.01 -23.92 13.68
N LEU A 44 13.69 -23.83 13.63
CA LEU A 44 12.96 -22.73 12.99
C LEU A 44 13.00 -21.46 13.86
N ASP A 45 12.75 -21.55 15.17
CA ASP A 45 12.77 -20.40 16.10
C ASP A 45 14.10 -19.62 16.06
N LYS A 46 15.23 -20.30 15.83
CA LYS A 46 16.56 -19.67 15.75
C LYS A 46 16.92 -19.06 14.39
N ARG A 47 16.19 -19.38 13.31
CA ARG A 47 16.51 -18.91 11.95
C ARG A 47 15.53 -17.87 11.43
N TYR A 48 14.29 -17.89 11.90
CA TYR A 48 13.24 -17.01 11.40
C TYR A 48 13.01 -15.77 12.27
N SER A 49 13.48 -15.74 13.52
CA SER A 49 13.37 -14.56 14.39
C SER A 49 13.96 -13.30 13.75
N ASP A 50 15.04 -13.46 12.98
CA ASP A 50 15.76 -12.35 12.36
C ASP A 50 15.09 -11.85 11.06
N TRP A 51 13.99 -12.50 10.64
CA TRP A 51 13.27 -12.20 9.40
C TRP A 51 11.93 -11.50 9.65
N PHE A 52 11.48 -11.46 10.90
CA PHE A 52 10.23 -10.80 11.27
C PHE A 52 10.52 -9.40 11.80
N TYR A 53 9.87 -8.41 11.20
CA TYR A 53 9.93 -7.01 11.62
C TYR A 53 8.61 -6.63 12.29
N GLU A 54 8.70 -5.79 13.32
CA GLU A 54 7.55 -5.16 13.96
C GLU A 54 7.54 -3.66 13.65
N ILE A 55 6.36 -3.11 13.35
CA ILE A 55 6.18 -1.67 13.18
C ILE A 55 6.01 -1.05 14.57
N ASN A 56 7.06 -0.39 15.07
CA ASN A 56 7.02 0.32 16.34
C ASN A 56 6.89 1.83 16.13
N TRP A 57 5.67 2.36 16.29
CA TRP A 57 5.38 3.78 16.14
C TRP A 57 5.89 4.58 17.36
N GLN A 58 6.72 5.59 17.11
CA GLN A 58 7.20 6.49 18.14
C GLN A 58 6.56 7.86 18.00
N ARG A 59 6.25 8.50 19.13
CA ARG A 59 5.76 9.88 19.14
C ARG A 59 6.91 10.81 18.75
N GLN A 60 6.67 11.64 17.75
CA GLN A 60 7.59 12.69 17.34
C GLN A 60 6.86 14.03 17.43
N ALA A 61 7.53 15.03 17.99
CA ALA A 61 7.00 16.39 17.99
C ALA A 61 6.92 16.88 16.54
N LEU A 62 5.81 17.54 16.20
CA LEU A 62 5.68 18.23 14.92
C LEU A 62 6.70 19.38 14.89
N ALA A 63 7.51 19.42 13.84
CA ALA A 63 8.37 20.58 13.61
C ALA A 63 7.48 21.80 13.31
N GLU A 64 7.86 22.96 13.88
CA GLU A 64 7.26 24.23 13.48
C GLU A 64 7.72 24.58 12.07
N THR A 65 6.90 24.26 11.08
CA THR A 65 7.17 24.63 9.69
C THR A 65 6.74 26.08 9.48
N ASN A 66 7.71 27.00 9.48
CA ASN A 66 7.52 28.42 9.12
C ASN A 66 7.63 28.68 7.62
N GLU A 67 7.92 27.65 6.81
CA GLU A 67 8.01 27.82 5.37
C GLU A 67 6.60 27.85 4.77
N SER A 68 6.16 29.05 4.40
CA SER A 68 5.08 29.20 3.44
C SER A 68 5.62 28.67 2.11
N SER A 69 5.15 27.49 1.70
CA SER A 69 5.48 26.94 0.39
C SER A 69 5.03 27.94 -0.66
N GLN A 70 5.98 28.51 -1.42
CA GLN A 70 5.63 29.40 -2.51
C GLN A 70 5.17 28.56 -3.69
N GLY A 71 3.99 28.86 -4.22
CA GLY A 71 3.45 28.20 -5.39
C GLY A 71 2.02 27.73 -5.22
N ARG A 72 1.50 27.12 -6.28
CA ARG A 72 0.14 26.61 -6.33
C ARG A 72 0.06 25.22 -5.71
N LEU A 73 -0.95 24.99 -4.89
CA LEU A 73 -1.29 23.70 -4.32
C LEU A 73 -2.41 23.04 -5.12
N LEU A 74 -2.36 21.71 -5.17
CA LEU A 74 -3.44 20.88 -5.67
C LEU A 74 -4.18 20.22 -4.50
N LEU A 75 -5.49 20.41 -4.39
CA LEU A 75 -6.33 19.77 -3.39
C LEU A 75 -7.28 18.78 -4.08
N LEU A 76 -7.04 17.48 -3.89
CA LEU A 76 -7.90 16.40 -4.36
C LEU A 76 -8.96 16.13 -3.28
N ALA A 77 -10.13 16.72 -3.44
CA ALA A 77 -11.22 16.74 -2.47
C ALA A 77 -12.18 15.56 -2.63
N ASN A 78 -12.66 15.02 -1.52
CA ASN A 78 -13.58 13.89 -1.45
C ASN A 78 -15.07 14.28 -1.52
N GLY A 79 -15.43 15.57 -1.39
CA GLY A 79 -16.82 16.02 -1.46
C GLY A 79 -17.58 15.94 -0.13
N ASP A 80 -16.88 15.68 0.98
CA ASP A 80 -17.49 15.43 2.30
C ASP A 80 -17.53 16.68 3.20
N GLY A 81 -17.13 17.85 2.67
CA GLY A 81 -17.13 19.15 3.34
C GLY A 81 -15.93 19.41 4.26
N GLN A 82 -15.07 18.40 4.51
CA GLN A 82 -13.84 18.56 5.29
C GLN A 82 -12.81 19.44 4.55
N GLU A 83 -12.85 19.41 3.22
CA GLU A 83 -12.02 20.21 2.34
C GLU A 83 -12.29 21.72 2.48
N GLU A 84 -13.49 22.15 2.88
CA GLU A 84 -13.85 23.58 2.95
C GLU A 84 -13.04 24.29 4.04
N ALA A 85 -12.94 23.67 5.22
CA ALA A 85 -12.15 24.20 6.33
C ALA A 85 -10.65 24.24 5.99
N LEU A 86 -10.16 23.20 5.30
CA LEU A 86 -8.77 23.15 4.85
C LEU A 86 -8.49 24.20 3.78
N LEU A 87 -9.37 24.34 2.79
CA LEU A 87 -9.27 25.33 1.72
C LEU A 87 -9.26 26.74 2.30
N ALA A 88 -10.18 27.05 3.22
CA ALA A 88 -10.23 28.34 3.91
C ALA A 88 -8.94 28.62 4.69
N ALA A 89 -8.39 27.61 5.38
CA ALA A 89 -7.14 27.76 6.13
C ALA A 89 -5.93 27.98 5.20
N LEU A 90 -5.88 27.33 4.04
CA LEU A 90 -4.82 27.51 3.04
C LEU A 90 -4.91 28.90 2.39
N GLN A 91 -6.11 29.33 2.01
CA GLN A 91 -6.35 30.66 1.43
C GLN A 91 -6.05 31.78 2.43
N ALA A 92 -6.38 31.60 3.72
CA ALA A 92 -6.02 32.55 4.77
C ALA A 92 -4.50 32.71 4.94
N LYS A 93 -3.71 31.71 4.53
CA LYS A 93 -2.25 31.76 4.47
C LYS A 93 -1.70 32.31 3.15
N GLY A 94 -2.58 32.79 2.26
CA GLY A 94 -2.21 33.35 0.96
C GLY A 94 -1.80 32.31 -0.08
N GLN A 95 -2.19 31.05 0.09
CA GLN A 95 -1.88 29.98 -0.86
C GLN A 95 -2.85 29.98 -2.04
N SER A 96 -2.33 29.84 -3.26
CA SER A 96 -3.13 29.56 -4.46
C SER A 96 -3.48 28.07 -4.47
N VAL A 97 -4.77 27.71 -4.52
CA VAL A 97 -5.21 26.30 -4.42
C VAL A 97 -6.14 25.95 -5.57
N THR A 98 -5.80 24.93 -6.35
CA THR A 98 -6.76 24.27 -7.27
C THR A 98 -7.48 23.16 -6.52
N VAL A 99 -8.80 23.17 -6.56
CA VAL A 99 -9.64 22.11 -5.99
C VAL A 99 -10.08 21.16 -7.10
N VAL A 100 -9.91 19.86 -6.87
CA VAL A 100 -10.36 18.80 -7.77
C VAL A 100 -11.28 17.86 -7.02
N GLN A 101 -12.55 17.84 -7.42
CA GLN A 101 -13.55 16.91 -6.92
C GLN A 101 -13.61 15.65 -7.79
N SER A 102 -14.13 14.58 -7.20
CA SER A 102 -14.43 13.36 -7.95
C SER A 102 -15.61 13.58 -8.90
N ALA A 103 -15.42 13.26 -10.19
CA ALA A 103 -16.49 13.17 -11.18
C ALA A 103 -16.84 11.71 -11.50
N ALA A 104 -18.07 11.49 -11.96
CA ALA A 104 -18.48 10.18 -12.44
C ALA A 104 -17.81 9.79 -13.76
N GLN A 105 -17.56 10.76 -14.65
CA GLN A 105 -16.95 10.54 -15.97
C GLN A 105 -16.22 11.80 -16.45
N GLY A 106 -15.12 11.61 -17.20
CA GLY A 106 -14.40 12.69 -17.86
C GLY A 106 -13.76 13.72 -16.91
N SER A 107 -13.46 14.90 -17.45
CA SER A 107 -13.03 16.06 -16.67
C SER A 107 -13.85 17.29 -17.07
N GLN A 108 -14.18 18.11 -16.08
CA GLN A 108 -14.93 19.34 -16.27
C GLN A 108 -14.39 20.43 -15.35
N GLN A 109 -14.25 21.64 -15.88
CA GLN A 109 -13.94 22.81 -15.08
C GLN A 109 -15.24 23.50 -14.63
N SER A 110 -15.36 23.73 -13.32
CA SER A 110 -16.51 24.43 -12.70
C SER A 110 -16.18 25.88 -12.32
N GLY A 111 -14.90 26.24 -12.31
CA GLY A 111 -14.40 27.58 -12.02
C GLY A 111 -12.90 27.71 -12.30
N PRO A 112 -12.31 28.91 -12.15
CA PRO A 112 -10.89 29.15 -12.48
C PRO A 112 -9.93 28.18 -11.77
N ASP A 113 -10.27 27.81 -10.54
CA ASP A 113 -9.49 26.90 -9.70
C ASP A 113 -10.30 25.68 -9.23
N GLN A 114 -11.36 25.32 -9.94
CA GLN A 114 -12.25 24.23 -9.55
C GLN A 114 -12.49 23.28 -10.71
N TRP A 115 -12.17 22.01 -10.48
CA TRP A 115 -12.29 20.93 -11.43
C TRP A 115 -13.03 19.74 -10.83
N ALA A 116 -13.69 18.99 -11.69
CA ALA A 116 -14.22 17.67 -11.40
C ALA A 116 -13.57 16.67 -12.37
N VAL A 117 -12.99 15.58 -11.86
CA VAL A 117 -12.25 14.60 -12.67
C VAL A 117 -12.61 13.17 -12.25
N ALA A 118 -12.83 12.30 -13.24
CA ALA A 118 -13.02 10.88 -13.04
C ALA A 118 -11.70 10.18 -12.65
N TRP A 119 -11.41 10.16 -11.35
CA TRP A 119 -10.13 9.63 -10.82
C TRP A 119 -9.97 8.11 -10.95
N HIS A 120 -11.08 7.37 -11.09
CA HIS A 120 -11.06 5.92 -11.31
C HIS A 120 -10.62 5.56 -12.74
N GLU A 121 -10.68 6.53 -13.66
CA GLU A 121 -10.17 6.39 -15.02
C GLU A 121 -8.73 6.91 -15.08
N ARG A 122 -7.76 5.99 -15.00
CA ARG A 122 -6.33 6.34 -14.98
C ARG A 122 -5.92 7.22 -16.17
N ALA A 123 -6.46 6.97 -17.37
CA ALA A 123 -6.15 7.74 -18.57
C ALA A 123 -6.63 9.19 -18.44
N THR A 124 -7.90 9.38 -18.07
CA THR A 124 -8.54 10.68 -17.84
C THR A 124 -7.78 11.50 -16.80
N LEU A 125 -7.41 10.88 -15.67
CA LEU A 125 -6.63 11.55 -14.63
C LEU A 125 -5.23 11.96 -15.11
N ALA A 126 -4.54 11.07 -15.84
CA ALA A 126 -3.20 11.34 -16.34
C ALA A 126 -3.18 12.46 -17.39
N GLU A 127 -4.14 12.45 -18.31
CA GLU A 127 -4.30 13.50 -19.33
C GLU A 127 -4.60 14.85 -18.69
N TRP A 128 -5.56 14.89 -17.77
CA TRP A 128 -5.91 16.10 -17.04
C TRP A 128 -4.71 16.63 -16.21
N LEU A 129 -4.01 15.76 -15.48
CA LEU A 129 -2.85 16.17 -14.68
C LEU A 129 -1.74 16.74 -15.58
N ALA A 130 -1.46 16.09 -16.72
CA ALA A 130 -0.46 16.57 -17.66
C ALA A 130 -0.83 17.93 -18.24
N GLN A 131 -2.10 18.14 -18.58
CA GLN A 131 -2.59 19.43 -19.06
C GLN A 131 -2.50 20.51 -17.97
N TRP A 132 -2.97 20.21 -16.77
CA TRP A 132 -2.89 21.14 -15.64
C TRP A 132 -1.44 21.54 -15.35
N LEU A 133 -0.52 20.57 -15.29
CA LEU A 133 0.92 20.80 -15.11
C LEU A 133 1.53 21.68 -16.20
N ALA A 134 1.06 21.58 -17.44
CA ALA A 134 1.56 22.38 -18.57
C ALA A 134 1.02 23.81 -18.58
N ASP A 135 -0.23 24.00 -18.13
CA ASP A 135 -0.93 25.29 -18.20
C ASP A 135 -0.62 26.26 -17.04
N SER A 136 0.16 25.85 -16.03
CA SER A 136 0.49 26.75 -14.91
C SER A 136 1.64 27.70 -15.20
N ALA A 137 1.39 28.99 -15.02
CA ALA A 137 2.43 30.01 -14.96
C ALA A 137 3.21 30.02 -13.61
N GLU A 138 2.61 29.49 -12.54
CA GLU A 138 3.20 29.44 -11.21
C GLU A 138 3.82 28.06 -10.90
N PRO A 139 4.92 28.00 -10.13
CA PRO A 139 5.50 26.74 -9.69
C PRO A 139 4.56 26.01 -8.72
N TYR A 140 4.65 24.68 -8.70
CA TYR A 140 3.85 23.84 -7.81
C TYR A 140 4.52 23.64 -6.46
N ALA A 141 3.78 23.93 -5.41
CA ALA A 141 4.21 23.73 -4.03
C ALA A 141 3.97 22.28 -3.55
N GLY A 142 2.97 21.60 -4.11
CA GLY A 142 2.64 20.22 -3.74
C GLY A 142 1.18 19.86 -3.98
N ALA A 143 0.81 18.67 -3.52
CA ALA A 143 -0.54 18.14 -3.61
C ALA A 143 -1.01 17.61 -2.25
N ILE A 144 -2.30 17.80 -1.96
CA ILE A 144 -3.00 17.29 -0.80
C ILE A 144 -4.08 16.34 -1.31
N VAL A 145 -4.05 15.10 -0.84
CA VAL A 145 -4.94 14.04 -1.32
C VAL A 145 -5.89 13.61 -0.22
N LEU A 146 -7.18 13.93 -0.35
CA LEU A 146 -8.21 13.56 0.61
C LEU A 146 -9.06 12.36 0.16
N TRP A 147 -8.87 11.87 -1.08
CA TRP A 147 -9.64 10.74 -1.63
C TRP A 147 -9.49 9.43 -0.83
N GLY A 148 -8.39 9.25 -0.08
CA GLY A 148 -8.18 8.09 0.79
C GLY A 148 -8.88 8.18 2.15
N LEU A 149 -9.55 9.29 2.46
CA LEU A 149 -10.22 9.51 3.76
C LEU A 149 -11.70 9.12 3.76
N ALA A 150 -12.28 8.88 2.57
CA ALA A 150 -13.72 8.69 2.39
C ALA A 150 -14.28 7.34 2.91
N GLU A 151 -13.50 6.51 3.61
CA GLU A 151 -13.89 5.11 3.87
C GLU A 151 -13.75 4.62 5.33
N GLN A 152 -13.93 5.48 6.34
CA GLN A 152 -13.99 4.99 7.74
C GLN A 152 -15.17 5.44 8.60
N ALA A 153 -16.15 6.19 8.07
CA ALA A 153 -17.30 6.61 8.87
C ALA A 153 -18.39 5.51 9.06
N THR A 154 -18.35 4.42 8.29
CA THR A 154 -19.49 3.47 8.21
C THR A 154 -19.20 2.05 8.74
N GLN A 155 -18.01 1.77 9.27
CA GLN A 155 -17.69 0.46 9.90
C GLN A 155 -17.39 0.54 11.40
N ALA A 156 -17.89 1.56 12.10
CA ALA A 156 -17.84 1.63 13.56
C ALA A 156 -18.93 0.76 14.25
N GLY A 157 -19.32 -0.35 13.62
CA GLY A 157 -20.45 -1.15 14.09
C GLY A 157 -20.61 -2.52 13.43
N GLU A 158 -19.56 -3.32 13.27
CA GLU A 158 -19.72 -4.78 13.16
C GLU A 158 -18.52 -5.58 13.74
N PRO A 159 -18.75 -6.80 14.26
CA PRO A 159 -17.91 -7.48 15.26
C PRO A 159 -16.62 -8.12 14.73
N LEU A 160 -16.24 -7.87 13.48
CA LEU A 160 -15.06 -8.49 12.87
C LEU A 160 -13.73 -7.96 13.44
N ALA A 161 -13.72 -6.74 13.99
CA ALA A 161 -12.57 -6.22 14.73
C ALA A 161 -12.32 -6.95 16.07
N GLN A 162 -13.30 -7.68 16.62
CA GLN A 162 -13.10 -8.54 17.79
C GLN A 162 -12.56 -9.93 17.42
N GLN A 163 -12.86 -10.46 16.24
CA GLN A 163 -12.27 -11.74 15.79
C GLN A 163 -10.78 -11.62 15.46
N ALA A 164 -10.34 -10.48 14.93
CA ALA A 164 -8.91 -10.23 14.66
C ALA A 164 -8.04 -10.17 15.93
N ARG A 165 -8.64 -10.01 17.12
CA ARG A 165 -7.92 -10.00 18.41
C ARG A 165 -7.88 -11.35 19.12
N LEU A 166 -8.62 -12.36 18.64
CA LEU A 166 -8.69 -13.70 19.25
C LEU A 166 -7.95 -14.78 18.47
N THR A 167 -7.62 -14.55 17.20
CA THR A 167 -6.80 -15.48 16.41
C THR A 167 -5.46 -14.84 16.07
N GLY A 168 -4.54 -14.86 17.03
CA GLY A 168 -3.11 -14.79 16.76
C GLY A 168 -2.63 -16.07 16.07
N ALA A 169 -3.08 -16.32 14.84
CA ALA A 169 -2.55 -17.29 13.91
C ALA A 169 -3.38 -17.25 12.61
N ALA A 170 -2.86 -16.59 11.58
CA ALA A 170 -3.17 -16.95 10.20
C ALA A 170 -1.88 -17.44 9.56
N LEU A 171 -1.47 -18.65 9.95
CA LEU A 171 -0.57 -19.46 9.13
C LEU A 171 -1.43 -20.04 8.00
N ASN A 172 -1.26 -19.52 6.79
CA ASN A 172 -1.68 -20.21 5.59
C ASN A 172 -0.87 -21.53 5.50
N LEU A 173 -1.59 -22.66 5.48
CA LEU A 173 -1.11 -23.92 4.93
C LEU A 173 -1.52 -23.99 3.46
#